data_AF-A0A536IQQ6-F1
#
_entry.id   AF-A0A536IQQ6-F1
#
_cell.length_a   1.000
_cell.length_b   1.000
_cell.length_c   1.000
_cell.angle_alpha   90.00
_cell.angle_beta   90.00
_cell.angle_gamma   90.00
#
_symmetry.space_group_name_H-M   'P 1'
#
loop_
_entity.id
_entity.type
_entity.pdbx_description
1 polymer ?
#
loop_
_entity_poly.entity_id
_entity_poly.type
_entity_poly.pdbx_seq_one_letter_code
_entity_poly.pdbx_strand_id
1 'polypeptide(L)' 'MGELRLPAEQQPFVSVHVALYNEARVVDRLLAACTSFDYKSYEVIVVDDSTDETTA' A
#
# COMPACT_ATOMS: atom_id res chain seq x y z
N MET A 1 -0.27 23.69 -5.37
CA MET A 1 -1.09 22.63 -6.02
C MET A 1 -2.01 22.08 -4.96
N GLY A 2 -3.22 22.62 -4.86
CA GLY A 2 -4.20 22.16 -3.88
C GLY A 2 -5.58 22.33 -4.51
N GLU A 3 -6.50 21.46 -4.14
CA GLU A 3 -7.94 21.52 -4.45
C GLU A 3 -8.43 20.79 -5.71
N LEU A 4 -7.99 19.54 -5.93
CA LEU A 4 -8.83 18.56 -6.63
C LEU A 4 -9.04 17.31 -5.77
N ARG A 5 -9.63 17.48 -4.59
CA ARG A 5 -10.15 16.36 -3.80
C ARG A 5 -11.67 16.45 -3.78
N LEU A 6 -12.32 15.38 -4.22
CA LEU A 6 -13.77 15.25 -4.12
C LEU A 6 -14.19 15.27 -2.64
N PRO A 7 -15.43 15.70 -2.34
CA PRO A 7 -16.02 15.51 -1.02
C PRO A 7 -15.89 14.06 -0.55
N ALA A 8 -15.74 13.82 0.76
CA ALA A 8 -15.47 12.48 1.31
C ALA A 8 -16.51 11.42 0.88
N GLU A 9 -17.77 11.81 0.71
CA GLU A 9 -18.87 10.96 0.21
C GLU A 9 -18.77 10.58 -1.27
N GLN A 10 -17.96 11.30 -2.05
CA GLN A 10 -17.75 11.09 -3.48
C GLN A 10 -16.36 10.51 -3.78
N GLN A 11 -15.54 10.31 -2.74
CA GLN A 11 -14.23 9.69 -2.87
C GLN A 11 -14.39 8.18 -3.15
N PRO A 12 -13.83 7.66 -4.26
CA PRO A 12 -13.95 6.24 -4.58
C PRO A 12 -13.21 5.38 -3.55
N PHE A 13 -13.62 4.12 -3.41
CA PHE A 13 -12.78 3.15 -2.72
C PHE A 13 -11.59 2.78 -3.61
N VAL A 14 -10.37 2.88 -3.06
CA VAL A 14 -9.12 2.67 -3.81
C VAL A 14 -8.41 1.41 -3.29
N SER A 15 -8.02 0.52 -4.20
CA SER A 15 -7.15 -0.61 -3.86
C SER A 15 -5.72 -0.29 -4.29
N VAL A 16 -4.78 -0.27 -3.34
CA VAL A 16 -3.35 -0.06 -3.60
C VAL A 16 -2.66 -1.41 -3.64
N HIS A 17 -2.20 -1.81 -4.83
CA HIS A 17 -1.53 -3.09 -5.03
C HIS A 17 -0.03 -2.91 -4.88
N VAL A 18 0.56 -3.66 -3.96
CA VAL A 18 2.00 -3.65 -3.67
C VAL A 18 2.56 -5.03 -3.99
N ALA A 19 3.24 -5.17 -5.12
CA ALA A 19 3.96 -6.40 -5.47
C ALA A 19 5.38 -6.36 -4.91
N LEU A 20 5.78 -7.39 -4.17
CA LEU A 20 7.09 -7.51 -3.52
C LEU A 20 7.84 -8.73 -4.04
N TYR A 21 9.16 -8.61 -4.16
CA TYR A 21 10.05 -9.72 -4.50
C TYR A 21 11.42 -9.52 -3.84
N ASN A 22 11.75 -10.31 -2.82
CA ASN A 22 13.02 -10.29 -2.07
C ASN A 22 13.42 -8.90 -1.51
N GLU A 23 12.46 -8.10 -1.04
CA GLU A 23 12.67 -6.72 -0.55
C GLU A 23 12.71 -6.57 0.98
N ALA A 24 13.34 -7.51 1.71
CA ALA A 24 13.34 -7.54 3.17
C ALA A 24 13.84 -6.24 3.86
N ARG A 25 14.72 -5.46 3.20
CA ARG A 25 15.24 -4.20 3.77
C ARG A 25 14.32 -2.99 3.54
N VAL A 26 13.28 -3.14 2.72
CA VAL A 26 12.51 -2.03 2.14
C VAL A 26 11.03 -2.15 2.46
N VAL A 27 10.55 -3.38 2.67
CA VAL A 27 9.15 -3.69 2.93
C VAL A 27 8.56 -2.87 4.08
N ASP A 28 9.27 -2.73 5.20
CA ASP A 28 8.73 -2.02 6.37
C ASP A 28 8.44 -0.54 6.09
N ARG A 29 9.40 0.17 5.49
CA ARG A 29 9.22 1.60 5.17
C ARG A 29 8.17 1.81 4.08
N LEU A 30 8.04 0.85 3.16
CA LEU A 30 7.05 0.88 2.09
C LEU A 30 5.63 0.70 2.66
N LEU A 31 5.41 -0.31 3.50
CA LEU A 31 4.12 -0.54 4.15
C LEU A 31 3.75 0.61 5.09
N ALA A 32 4.72 1.18 5.81
CA ALA A 32 4.51 2.39 6.62
C ALA A 32 4.06 3.57 5.75
N ALA A 33 4.64 3.75 4.56
CA ALA A 33 4.21 4.79 3.63
C ALA A 33 2.79 4.52 3.11
N CYS A 34 2.50 3.29 2.67
CA CYS A 34 1.19 2.89 2.17
C CYS A 34 0.06 3.03 3.20
N THR A 35 0.37 2.89 4.49
CA THR A 35 -0.63 3.01 5.58
C THR A 35 -0.73 4.43 6.15
N SER A 36 0.13 5.36 5.70
CA SER A 36 0.18 6.74 6.19
C SER A 36 -0.68 7.73 5.40
N PHE A 37 -1.42 7.27 4.40
CA PHE A 37 -2.24 8.13 3.56
C PHE A 37 -3.31 8.88 4.39
N ASP A 38 -3.50 10.15 4.06
CA ASP A 38 -4.56 10.99 4.63
C ASP A 38 -5.94 10.69 4.01
N TYR A 39 -5.97 10.01 2.86
CA TYR A 39 -7.14 9.38 2.25
C TYR A 39 -7.65 8.23 3.12
N LYS A 40 -8.97 8.08 3.28
CA LYS A 40 -9.55 7.11 4.24
C LYS A 40 -10.20 5.90 3.60
N SER A 41 -10.63 5.99 2.35
CA SER A 41 -11.39 4.94 1.67
C SER A 41 -10.47 4.07 0.82
N TYR A 42 -9.56 3.32 1.44
CA TYR A 42 -8.63 2.49 0.70
C TYR A 42 -8.23 1.22 1.44
N GLU A 43 -7.73 0.27 0.67
CA GLU A 43 -7.04 -0.92 1.15
C GLU A 43 -5.65 -1.02 0.53
N VAL A 44 -4.78 -1.81 1.17
CA VAL A 44 -3.46 -2.15 0.66
C VAL A 44 -3.43 -3.66 0.49
N ILE A 45 -3.26 -4.11 -0.76
CA ILE A 45 -3.13 -5.52 -1.11
C ILE A 45 -1.66 -5.79 -1.38
N VAL A 46 -1.03 -6.57 -0.50
CA VAL A 46 0.37 -6.95 -0.64
C VAL A 46 0.44 -8.32 -1.31
N VAL A 47 1.15 -8.39 -2.43
CA VAL A 47 1.44 -9.62 -3.17
C VAL A 47 2.94 -9.88 -3.03
N ASP A 48 3.30 -10.75 -2.11
CA ASP A 48 4.69 -11.15 -1.90
C ASP A 48 4.99 -12.42 -2.68
N ASP A 49 5.85 -12.30 -3.70
CA ASP A 49 6.36 -13.40 -4.53
C ASP A 49 7.82 -13.73 -4.16
N SER A 50 8.27 -13.29 -2.98
CA SER A 50 9.60 -13.64 -2.48
C SER A 50 9.72 -15.13 -2.16
N THR A 51 10.93 -15.66 -2.29
CA THR A 51 11.27 -17.03 -1.92
C THR A 51 11.90 -17.11 -0.53
N ASP A 52 11.92 -16.01 0.22
CA ASP A 52 12.76 -15.88 1.41
C ASP A 52 12.07 -16.43 2.66
N GLU A 53 12.84 -17.22 3.41
CA GLU A 53 12.53 -17.89 4.68
C GLU A 53 11.37 -18.92 4.72
N THR A 54 11.29 -19.83 3.76
CA THR A 54 10.76 -21.19 4.05
C THR A 54 11.78 -22.27 3.69
N THR A 55 12.86 -22.34 4.47
CA THR A 55 13.66 -23.57 4.55
C THR A 55 13.13 -24.40 5.71
N ALA A 56 12.63 -25.59 5.40
CA ALA A 56 12.28 -26.64 6.37
C ALA A 56 13.54 -27.42 6.79
#